data_AF-A0A356KKC1-F1
#
_entry.id   AF-A0A356KKC1-F1
#
_cell.length_a   1.000
_cell.length_b   1.000
_cell.length_c   1.000
_cell.angle_alpha   90.00
_cell.angle_beta   90.00
_cell.angle_gamma   90.00
#
_symmetry.space_group_name_H-M   'P 1'
#
loop_
_entity.id
_entity.type
_entity.pdbx_description
1 polymer ?
#
loop_
_entity_poly.entity_id
_entity_poly.type
_entity_poly.pdbx_seq_one_letter_code
_entity_poly.pdbx_strand_id
1 'polypeptide(L)'
;MSGSQEQDQQVRDPFDPAALRVQADFSALTPVKRLLTTVPLDKPRREAWVRVHPAKEYTLRVFTLKVDRDTYLVSPDLGPELRARPTQIYTAITRQGDIRLWPVGLPGPDGKHNPWHASAMMAAEQAKTQWVRLESNVSAGYYEVWTPKIDMGEPQWPEESFGDLLRVACSGGKLIDSLDHIVLRQLRGEV
;
A
#
# COMPACT_ATOMS: atom_id res chain seq x y z
N MET A 1 -20.27 70.18 31.53
CA MET A 1 -19.38 69.96 30.38
C MET A 1 -18.64 68.65 30.63
N SER A 2 -18.58 67.80 29.59
CA SER A 2 -17.72 66.63 29.35
C SER A 2 -17.39 65.71 30.53
N GLY A 3 -17.79 64.44 30.50
CA GLY A 3 -17.10 63.39 29.72
C GLY A 3 -15.95 62.85 30.58
N SER A 4 -15.93 61.59 30.99
CA SER A 4 -15.78 60.46 30.09
C SER A 4 -16.17 59.16 30.78
N GLN A 5 -16.77 58.28 29.99
CA GLN A 5 -17.09 56.91 30.33
C GLN A 5 -15.79 56.11 30.47
N GLU A 6 -15.50 55.56 31.65
CA GLU A 6 -14.64 54.39 31.76
C GLU A 6 -15.50 53.17 31.47
N GLN A 7 -15.38 52.67 30.25
CA GLN A 7 -15.94 51.38 29.84
C GLN A 7 -15.17 50.29 30.59
N ASP A 8 -15.85 49.65 31.53
CA ASP A 8 -15.39 48.48 32.25
C ASP A 8 -15.20 47.34 31.25
N GLN A 9 -13.97 47.16 30.78
CA GLN A 9 -13.59 46.12 29.85
C GLN A 9 -13.52 44.81 30.64
N GLN A 10 -14.67 44.16 30.79
CA GLN A 10 -14.81 42.87 31.45
C GLN A 10 -13.96 41.83 30.69
N VAL A 11 -12.79 41.51 31.23
CA VAL A 11 -11.91 40.47 30.71
C VAL A 11 -12.65 39.14 30.83
N ARG A 12 -13.15 38.62 29.71
CA ARG A 12 -13.79 37.30 29.68
C ARG A 12 -12.73 36.24 29.96
N ASP A 13 -13.00 35.38 30.95
CA ASP A 13 -12.12 34.26 31.30
C ASP A 13 -11.97 33.32 30.10
N PRO A 14 -10.75 33.16 29.54
CA PRO A 14 -10.52 32.30 28.38
C PRO A 14 -10.72 30.81 28.68
N PHE A 15 -10.91 30.42 29.95
CA PHE A 15 -11.17 29.04 30.37
C PHE A 15 -12.63 28.76 30.74
N ASP A 16 -13.57 29.69 30.49
CA ASP A 16 -15.00 29.44 30.71
C ASP A 16 -15.47 28.21 29.91
N PRO A 17 -15.89 27.11 30.58
CA PRO A 17 -16.31 25.89 29.91
C PRO A 17 -17.52 26.09 28.99
N ALA A 18 -18.36 27.09 29.22
CA ALA A 18 -19.47 27.42 28.34
C ALA A 18 -18.99 28.08 27.04
N ALA A 19 -17.97 28.94 27.11
CA ALA A 19 -17.31 29.57 25.95
C ALA A 19 -16.42 28.58 25.18
N LEU A 20 -15.89 27.56 25.85
CA LEU A 20 -15.10 26.48 25.25
C LEU A 20 -15.93 25.29 24.74
N ARG A 21 -17.24 25.27 25.02
CA ARG A 21 -18.13 24.17 24.60
C ARG A 21 -18.41 24.27 23.11
N VAL A 22 -17.70 23.48 22.33
CA VAL A 22 -17.97 23.30 20.90
C VAL A 22 -19.29 22.53 20.74
N GLN A 23 -20.37 23.22 20.38
CA GLN A 23 -21.56 22.57 19.79
C GLN A 23 -21.24 22.24 18.33
N ALA A 24 -20.41 21.21 18.13
CA ALA A 24 -20.12 20.74 16.79
C ALA A 24 -21.30 19.90 16.31
N ASP A 25 -22.10 20.48 15.41
CA ASP A 25 -22.87 19.68 14.48
C ASP A 25 -21.90 19.09 13.45
N PHE A 26 -21.35 17.91 13.76
CA PHE A 26 -20.45 17.18 12.87
C PHE A 26 -21.17 16.58 11.64
N SER A 27 -22.48 16.80 11.48
CA SER A 27 -23.26 16.24 10.37
C SER A 27 -22.99 16.92 9.02
N ALA A 28 -22.28 18.06 9.01
CA ALA A 28 -21.92 18.80 7.79
C ALA A 28 -20.47 18.58 7.33
N LEU A 29 -19.80 17.49 7.73
CA LEU A 29 -18.52 17.13 7.12
C LEU A 29 -18.76 16.69 5.68
N THR A 30 -18.43 17.55 4.72
CA THR A 30 -18.41 17.20 3.30
C THR A 30 -17.50 15.98 3.13
N PRO A 31 -17.95 14.89 2.48
CA PRO A 31 -17.10 13.73 2.23
C PRO A 31 -15.86 14.15 1.45
N VAL A 32 -14.68 14.08 2.07
CA VAL A 32 -13.41 14.33 1.40
C VAL A 32 -12.99 13.04 0.69
N LYS A 33 -12.92 13.06 -0.65
CA LYS A 33 -12.41 11.93 -1.43
C LYS A 33 -10.87 11.95 -1.43
N ARG A 34 -10.25 10.93 -0.85
CA ARG A 34 -8.79 10.72 -0.97
C ARG A 34 -8.47 10.39 -2.42
N LEU A 35 -7.53 11.12 -3.03
CA LEU A 35 -6.97 10.78 -4.33
C LEU A 35 -5.75 9.88 -4.14
N LEU A 36 -5.75 8.70 -4.77
CA LEU A 36 -4.56 7.83 -4.81
C LEU A 36 -3.52 8.41 -5.79
N THR A 37 -2.54 9.13 -5.25
CA THR A 37 -1.42 9.68 -6.05
C THR A 37 -0.24 8.73 -6.18
N THR A 38 -0.16 7.73 -5.31
CA THR A 38 0.94 6.75 -5.30
C THR A 38 0.43 5.43 -4.76
N VAL A 39 0.74 4.35 -5.47
CA VAL A 39 0.46 2.97 -5.06
C VAL A 39 1.78 2.21 -5.10
N PRO A 40 2.43 1.98 -3.95
CA PRO A 40 3.71 1.27 -3.90
C PRO A 40 3.64 -0.15 -4.46
N LEU A 41 4.68 -0.56 -5.19
CA LEU A 41 4.87 -1.92 -5.73
C LEU A 41 5.93 -2.67 -4.91
N ASP A 42 5.56 -3.06 -3.70
CA ASP A 42 6.48 -3.64 -2.71
C ASP A 42 5.76 -4.48 -1.63
N LYS A 43 6.53 -5.33 -0.94
CA LYS A 43 6.03 -6.12 0.19
C LYS A 43 5.58 -5.19 1.33
N PRO A 44 4.42 -5.45 1.99
CA PRO A 44 4.01 -4.73 3.19
C PRO A 44 5.13 -4.61 4.24
N ARG A 45 5.15 -3.47 4.94
CA ARG A 45 6.08 -3.20 6.04
C ARG A 45 5.88 -4.18 7.20
N ARG A 46 6.93 -4.44 7.98
CA ARG A 46 6.94 -5.45 9.04
C ARG A 46 5.94 -5.14 10.18
N GLU A 47 5.66 -3.86 10.38
CA GLU A 47 4.79 -3.36 11.46
C GLU A 47 3.32 -3.29 11.01
N ALA A 48 3.05 -3.40 9.71
CA ALA A 48 1.71 -3.20 9.16
C ALA A 48 0.85 -4.46 9.30
N TRP A 49 -0.34 -4.28 9.86
CA TRP A 49 -1.45 -5.22 9.69
C TRP A 49 -2.05 -5.01 8.31
N VAL A 50 -2.20 -6.09 7.54
CA VAL A 50 -2.56 -6.06 6.12
C VAL A 50 -3.74 -6.98 5.85
N ARG A 51 -4.63 -6.53 4.96
CA ARG A 51 -5.63 -7.35 4.27
C ARG A 51 -5.31 -7.38 2.78
N VAL A 52 -5.70 -8.45 2.10
CA VAL A 52 -5.61 -8.59 0.65
C VAL A 52 -7.01 -8.62 0.07
N HIS A 53 -7.20 -7.94 -1.07
CA HIS A 53 -8.50 -7.88 -1.72
C HIS A 53 -8.95 -9.30 -2.14
N PRO A 54 -10.14 -9.76 -1.75
CA PRO A 54 -10.55 -11.15 -1.96
C PRO A 54 -10.94 -11.44 -3.42
N ALA A 55 -11.42 -10.43 -4.16
CA ALA A 55 -11.86 -10.61 -5.55
C ALA A 55 -10.67 -10.89 -6.50
N LYS A 56 -10.88 -11.85 -7.41
CA LYS A 56 -9.86 -12.32 -8.37
C LYS A 56 -9.41 -11.24 -9.37
N GLU A 57 -10.24 -10.25 -9.63
CA GLU A 57 -9.92 -9.12 -10.52
C GLU A 57 -8.90 -8.14 -9.92
N TYR A 58 -8.65 -8.19 -8.61
CA TYR A 58 -7.65 -7.36 -7.91
C TYR A 58 -6.30 -8.07 -7.72
N THR A 59 -6.06 -9.11 -8.51
CA THR A 59 -4.81 -9.85 -8.51
C THR A 59 -4.40 -10.22 -9.94
N LEU A 60 -3.10 -10.29 -10.20
CA LEU A 60 -2.57 -10.51 -11.54
C LEU A 60 -1.28 -11.33 -11.50
N ARG A 61 -1.13 -12.26 -12.45
CA ARG A 61 0.15 -12.90 -12.73
C ARG A 61 0.91 -12.07 -13.76
N VAL A 62 2.13 -11.68 -13.42
CA VAL A 62 2.97 -10.83 -14.26
C VAL A 62 4.45 -11.09 -13.98
N PHE A 63 5.30 -10.72 -14.91
CA PHE A 63 6.74 -10.67 -14.67
C PHE A 63 7.13 -9.41 -13.90
N THR A 64 8.09 -9.57 -13.00
CA THR A 64 8.73 -8.45 -12.31
C THR A 64 10.24 -8.50 -12.42
N LEU A 65 10.86 -7.34 -12.53
CA LEU A 65 12.29 -7.16 -12.45
C LEU A 65 12.60 -6.29 -11.24
N LYS A 66 13.52 -6.74 -10.38
CA LYS A 66 14.00 -5.95 -9.26
C LYS A 66 15.34 -5.32 -9.63
N VAL A 67 15.41 -4.00 -9.57
CA VAL A 67 16.65 -3.23 -9.79
C VAL A 67 16.85 -2.35 -8.58
N ASP A 68 18.01 -2.47 -7.93
CA ASP A 68 18.29 -1.87 -6.62
C ASP A 68 17.19 -2.18 -5.59
N ARG A 69 16.47 -1.15 -5.14
CA ARG A 69 15.37 -1.26 -4.16
C ARG A 69 14.00 -1.30 -4.81
N ASP A 70 13.93 -1.09 -6.12
CA ASP A 70 12.70 -0.91 -6.86
C ASP A 70 12.25 -2.18 -7.58
N THR A 71 10.93 -2.36 -7.63
CA THR A 71 10.30 -3.39 -8.44
C THR A 71 9.68 -2.74 -9.66
N TYR A 72 9.86 -3.37 -10.82
CA TYR A 72 9.28 -2.99 -12.09
C TYR A 72 8.37 -4.12 -12.56
N LEU A 73 7.20 -3.78 -13.09
CA LEU A 73 6.41 -4.70 -13.90
C LEU A 73 7.08 -4.83 -15.27
N VAL A 74 7.01 -6.02 -15.85
CA VAL A 74 7.60 -6.32 -17.15
C VAL A 74 6.51 -6.86 -18.06
N SER A 75 6.45 -6.35 -19.30
CA SER A 75 5.52 -6.86 -20.30
C SER A 75 5.76 -8.37 -20.55
N PRO A 76 4.72 -9.16 -20.85
CA PRO A 76 4.86 -10.60 -21.02
C PRO A 76 5.92 -11.02 -22.04
N ASP A 77 6.02 -10.29 -23.15
CA ASP A 77 6.93 -10.61 -24.26
C ASP A 77 8.40 -10.40 -23.91
N LEU A 78 8.71 -9.47 -22.99
CA LEU A 78 10.08 -9.20 -22.53
C LEU A 78 10.51 -10.07 -21.34
N GLY A 79 9.57 -10.73 -20.67
CA GLY A 79 9.82 -11.52 -19.47
C GLY A 79 10.94 -12.56 -19.65
N PRO A 80 10.89 -13.43 -20.67
CA PRO A 80 11.93 -14.42 -20.94
C PRO A 80 13.30 -13.79 -21.27
N GLU A 81 13.32 -12.76 -22.10
CA GLU A 81 14.55 -12.09 -22.52
C GLU A 81 15.28 -11.42 -21.35
N LEU A 82 14.52 -10.71 -20.51
CA LEU A 82 15.05 -10.04 -19.32
C LEU A 82 15.26 -10.99 -18.13
N ARG A 83 14.95 -12.29 -18.30
CA ARG A 83 14.95 -13.30 -17.22
C ARG A 83 14.16 -12.80 -15.98
N ALA A 84 13.07 -12.08 -16.24
CA ALA A 84 12.24 -11.49 -15.20
C ALA A 84 11.52 -12.58 -14.40
N ARG A 85 11.20 -12.29 -13.15
CA ARG A 85 10.62 -13.26 -12.22
C ARG A 85 9.09 -13.32 -12.40
N PRO A 86 8.49 -14.51 -12.61
CA PRO A 86 7.05 -14.67 -12.51
C PRO A 86 6.56 -14.38 -11.09
N THR A 87 5.55 -13.53 -10.96
CA THR A 87 4.96 -13.14 -9.67
C THR A 87 3.43 -13.12 -9.74
N GLN A 88 2.79 -13.31 -8.58
CA GLN A 88 1.41 -12.92 -8.34
C GLN A 88 1.41 -11.56 -7.64
N ILE A 89 0.75 -10.56 -8.22
CA ILE A 89 0.48 -9.27 -7.59
C ILE A 89 -0.81 -9.38 -6.80
N TYR A 90 -0.77 -8.99 -5.53
CA TYR A 90 -1.95 -8.87 -4.68
C TYR A 90 -2.23 -7.40 -4.35
N THR A 91 -3.47 -6.96 -4.50
CA THR A 91 -3.89 -5.67 -3.94
C THR A 91 -4.02 -5.82 -2.43
N ALA A 92 -3.18 -5.10 -1.68
CA ALA A 92 -3.17 -5.14 -0.22
C ALA A 92 -3.46 -3.77 0.36
N ILE A 93 -4.15 -3.75 1.49
CA ILE A 93 -4.47 -2.55 2.27
C ILE A 93 -3.97 -2.70 3.71
N THR A 94 -3.32 -1.67 4.23
CA THR A 94 -2.94 -1.64 5.65
C THR A 94 -4.13 -1.26 6.53
N ARG A 95 -4.03 -1.47 7.84
CA ARG A 95 -5.06 -1.01 8.79
C ARG A 95 -5.31 0.51 8.73
N GLN A 96 -4.30 1.28 8.33
CA GLN A 96 -4.37 2.73 8.13
C GLN A 96 -5.02 3.12 6.79
N GLY A 97 -5.38 2.15 5.95
CA GLY A 97 -6.00 2.40 4.64
C GLY A 97 -4.99 2.62 3.51
N ASP A 98 -3.71 2.27 3.68
CA ASP A 98 -2.71 2.44 2.62
C ASP A 98 -2.77 1.27 1.63
N ILE A 99 -3.10 1.59 0.38
CA ILE A 99 -3.16 0.63 -0.73
C ILE A 99 -1.77 0.43 -1.33
N ARG A 100 -1.47 -0.83 -1.66
CA ARG A 100 -0.23 -1.25 -2.32
C ARG A 100 -0.45 -2.47 -3.18
N LEU A 101 0.40 -2.61 -4.19
CA LEU A 101 0.51 -3.80 -5.00
C LEU A 101 1.66 -4.64 -4.46
N TRP A 102 1.35 -5.81 -3.91
CA TRP A 102 2.32 -6.68 -3.29
C TRP A 102 2.72 -7.81 -4.27
N PRO A 103 3.93 -7.74 -4.87
CA PRO A 103 4.45 -8.81 -5.70
C PRO A 103 4.95 -9.99 -4.85
N VAL A 104 4.47 -11.19 -5.14
CA VAL A 104 4.91 -12.44 -4.53
C VAL A 104 5.44 -13.38 -5.60
N GLY A 105 6.68 -13.85 -5.43
CA GLY A 105 7.32 -14.80 -6.35
C GLY A 105 6.51 -16.09 -6.49
N LEU A 106 6.30 -16.54 -7.73
CA LEU A 106 5.75 -17.86 -8.01
C LEU A 106 6.85 -18.94 -7.95
N PRO A 107 6.48 -20.24 -7.81
CA PRO A 107 7.43 -21.34 -7.95
C PRO A 107 8.15 -21.31 -9.30
N GLY A 108 9.40 -21.78 -9.32
CA GLY A 108 10.16 -21.94 -10.56
C GLY A 108 9.59 -23.05 -11.45
N PRO A 109 10.08 -23.18 -12.71
CA PRO A 109 9.66 -24.25 -13.62
C PRO A 109 9.90 -25.67 -13.08
N ASP A 110 10.86 -25.82 -12.16
CA ASP A 110 11.17 -27.06 -11.44
C ASP A 110 10.22 -27.33 -10.25
N GLY A 111 9.20 -26.49 -10.08
CA GLY A 111 8.25 -26.55 -8.97
C GLY A 111 8.83 -26.10 -7.63
N LYS A 112 10.12 -25.74 -7.55
CA LYS A 112 10.71 -25.31 -6.29
C LYS A 112 10.24 -23.91 -5.95
N HIS A 113 9.70 -23.77 -4.75
CA HIS A 113 9.32 -22.49 -4.19
C HIS A 113 10.24 -22.18 -3.02
N ASN A 114 11.03 -21.11 -3.13
CA ASN A 114 11.87 -20.68 -2.00
C ASN A 114 10.96 -20.39 -0.79
N PRO A 115 11.31 -20.85 0.43
CA PRO A 115 10.53 -20.62 1.65
C PRO A 115 10.09 -19.16 1.87
N TRP A 116 10.89 -18.17 1.47
CA TRP A 116 10.50 -16.75 1.50
C TRP A 116 9.28 -16.44 0.64
N HIS A 117 9.21 -16.99 -0.57
CA HIS A 117 8.08 -16.77 -1.46
C HIS A 117 6.87 -17.61 -1.06
N ALA A 118 7.09 -18.84 -0.60
CA ALA A 118 6.04 -19.72 -0.11
C ALA A 118 5.31 -19.10 1.10
N SER A 119 6.08 -18.67 2.12
CA SER A 119 5.51 -18.01 3.30
C SER A 119 4.82 -16.69 2.98
N ALA A 120 5.35 -15.88 2.04
CA ALA A 120 4.69 -14.67 1.58
C ALA A 120 3.37 -14.95 0.86
N MET A 121 3.31 -16.01 0.03
CA MET A 121 2.08 -16.42 -0.65
C MET A 121 1.03 -16.90 0.34
N MET A 122 1.43 -17.75 1.30
CA MET A 122 0.53 -18.19 2.39
C MET A 122 -0.03 -17.01 3.16
N ALA A 123 0.82 -16.03 3.50
CA ALA A 123 0.39 -14.82 4.18
C ALA A 123 -0.60 -13.99 3.33
N ALA A 124 -0.34 -13.80 2.03
CA ALA A 124 -1.23 -13.08 1.14
C ALA A 124 -2.59 -13.77 0.97
N GLU A 125 -2.61 -15.11 0.91
CA GLU A 125 -3.86 -15.88 0.86
C GLU A 125 -4.64 -15.81 2.18
N GLN A 126 -3.97 -15.90 3.33
CA GLN A 126 -4.61 -15.70 4.64
C GLN A 126 -5.13 -14.27 4.79
N ALA A 127 -4.40 -13.29 4.27
CA ALA A 127 -4.79 -11.89 4.27
C ALA A 127 -6.11 -11.63 3.52
N LYS A 128 -6.58 -12.55 2.66
CA LYS A 128 -7.88 -12.46 1.98
C LYS A 128 -9.07 -12.69 2.89
N THR A 129 -8.90 -13.34 4.04
CA THR A 129 -9.99 -13.58 5.01
C THR A 129 -9.78 -12.96 6.38
N GLN A 130 -8.55 -12.62 6.76
CA GLN A 130 -8.24 -12.01 8.07
C GLN A 130 -7.10 -11.01 7.97
N TRP A 131 -6.93 -10.15 8.97
CA TRP A 131 -5.74 -9.29 9.07
C TRP A 131 -4.51 -10.14 9.40
N VAL A 132 -3.42 -9.87 8.71
CA VAL A 132 -2.13 -10.53 8.97
C VAL A 132 -1.02 -9.50 9.13
N ARG A 133 0.04 -9.85 9.85
CA ARG A 133 1.30 -9.09 9.87
C ARG A 133 2.44 -10.04 9.50
N LEU A 134 3.32 -9.61 8.60
CA LEU A 134 4.43 -10.41 8.14
C LEU A 134 5.74 -9.95 8.78
N GLU A 135 6.46 -10.89 9.36
CA GLU A 135 7.74 -10.65 10.01
C GLU A 135 8.85 -11.50 9.39
N SER A 136 9.99 -10.89 9.05
CA SER A 136 11.08 -11.63 8.41
C SER A 136 11.88 -12.38 9.48
N ASN A 137 11.89 -13.71 9.43
CA ASN A 137 12.80 -14.53 10.23
C ASN A 137 14.03 -14.87 9.39
N VAL A 138 15.02 -13.97 9.40
CA VAL A 138 16.22 -14.08 8.56
C VAL A 138 17.02 -15.35 8.87
N SER A 139 17.13 -15.71 10.15
CA SER A 139 17.80 -16.94 10.59
C SER A 139 17.13 -18.20 10.05
N ALA A 140 15.80 -18.21 9.94
CA ALA A 140 15.05 -19.38 9.49
C ALA A 140 14.75 -19.38 7.98
N GLY A 141 14.99 -18.25 7.30
CA GLY A 141 14.84 -18.16 5.84
C GLY A 141 13.39 -18.04 5.35
N TYR A 142 12.46 -17.56 6.18
CA TYR A 142 11.04 -17.40 5.81
C TYR A 142 10.36 -16.25 6.56
N TYR A 143 9.13 -15.92 6.15
CA TYR A 143 8.26 -15.00 6.88
C TYR A 143 7.41 -15.74 7.92
N GLU A 144 7.37 -15.20 9.13
CA GLU A 144 6.37 -15.55 10.13
C GLU A 144 5.10 -14.72 9.89
N VAL A 145 3.95 -15.36 10.03
CA VAL A 145 2.64 -14.74 9.82
C VAL A 145 1.93 -14.65 11.16
N TRP A 146 1.60 -13.42 11.55
CA TRP A 146 0.90 -13.13 12.79
C TRP A 146 -0.54 -12.76 12.47
N THR A 147 -1.49 -13.24 13.28
CA THR A 147 -2.89 -12.82 13.25
C THR A 147 -3.21 -12.02 14.51
N PRO A 148 -4.12 -11.03 14.44
CA PRO A 148 -4.49 -10.28 15.63
C PRO A 148 -5.34 -11.14 16.57
N LYS A 149 -5.22 -10.89 17.88
CA LYS A 149 -6.07 -11.51 18.91
C LYS A 149 -7.40 -10.78 19.11
N ILE A 150 -7.55 -9.62 18.49
CA ILE A 150 -8.73 -8.76 18.57
C ILE A 150 -9.39 -8.69 17.20
N ASP A 151 -10.70 -8.46 17.20
CA ASP A 151 -11.39 -8.06 15.98
C ASP A 151 -10.90 -6.68 15.55
N MET A 152 -10.37 -6.60 14.33
CA MET A 152 -9.90 -5.36 13.72
C MET A 152 -10.91 -4.81 12.69
N GLY A 153 -12.10 -5.42 12.56
CA GLY A 153 -13.11 -5.08 11.58
C GLY A 153 -12.67 -5.37 10.14
N GLU A 154 -13.50 -5.03 9.16
CA GLU A 154 -13.15 -5.16 7.74
C GLU A 154 -12.44 -3.90 7.21
N PRO A 155 -11.55 -4.04 6.22
CA PRO A 155 -10.98 -2.89 5.54
C PRO A 155 -12.04 -2.19 4.67
N GLN A 156 -11.87 -0.89 4.48
CA GLN A 156 -12.61 -0.13 3.47
C GLN A 156 -11.78 -0.12 2.18
N TRP A 157 -12.23 -0.87 1.17
CA TRP A 157 -11.55 -0.94 -0.12
C TRP A 157 -11.76 0.35 -0.94
N PRO A 158 -10.79 0.75 -1.76
CA PRO A 158 -10.92 1.91 -2.64
C PRO A 158 -11.99 1.66 -3.72
N GLU A 159 -12.53 2.75 -4.29
CA GLU A 159 -13.43 2.68 -5.45
C GLU A 159 -12.64 2.43 -6.75
N GLU A 160 -11.35 2.74 -6.75
CA GLU A 160 -10.44 2.58 -7.87
C GLU A 160 -10.35 1.12 -8.32
N SER A 161 -10.49 0.90 -9.63
CA SER A 161 -10.34 -0.42 -10.21
C SER A 161 -8.89 -0.91 -10.12
N PHE A 162 -8.67 -2.22 -10.24
CA PHE A 162 -7.31 -2.77 -10.29
C PHE A 162 -6.45 -2.14 -11.41
N GLY A 163 -7.05 -1.82 -12.56
CA GLY A 163 -6.36 -1.13 -13.65
C GLY A 163 -5.91 0.29 -13.28
N ASP A 164 -6.71 1.01 -12.49
CA ASP A 164 -6.34 2.34 -11.98
C ASP A 164 -5.20 2.23 -10.97
N LEU A 165 -5.23 1.23 -10.08
CA LEU A 165 -4.15 0.94 -9.14
C LEU A 165 -2.83 0.63 -9.86
N LEU A 166 -2.87 -0.19 -10.92
CA LEU A 166 -1.71 -0.49 -11.76
C LEU A 166 -1.17 0.77 -12.45
N ARG A 167 -2.06 1.62 -12.99
CA ARG A 167 -1.67 2.87 -13.65
C ARG A 167 -0.96 3.82 -12.69
N VAL A 168 -1.49 3.97 -11.46
CA VAL A 168 -0.85 4.79 -10.42
C VAL A 168 0.46 4.17 -9.95
N ALA A 169 0.52 2.85 -9.75
CA ALA A 169 1.74 2.16 -9.34
C ALA A 169 2.86 2.24 -10.38
N CYS A 170 2.49 2.28 -11.67
CA CYS A 170 3.43 2.38 -12.79
C CYS A 170 3.76 3.83 -13.19
N SER A 171 3.10 4.81 -12.59
CA SER A 171 3.43 6.22 -12.79
C SER A 171 4.91 6.46 -12.45
N GLY A 172 5.64 7.15 -13.33
CA GLY A 172 7.09 7.32 -13.20
C GLY A 172 7.95 6.18 -13.78
N GLY A 173 7.40 5.35 -14.67
CA GLY A 173 8.19 4.38 -15.44
C GLY A 173 8.51 3.10 -14.69
N LYS A 174 7.55 2.57 -13.90
CA LYS A 174 7.69 1.24 -13.27
C LYS A 174 7.17 0.09 -14.14
N LEU A 175 6.86 0.37 -15.42
CA LEU A 175 6.51 -0.63 -16.42
C LEU A 175 7.58 -0.68 -17.50
N ILE A 176 8.27 -1.82 -17.60
CA ILE A 176 9.21 -2.14 -18.67
C ILE A 176 8.43 -2.81 -19.80
N ASP A 177 8.13 -2.06 -20.84
CA ASP A 177 7.41 -2.50 -22.04
C ASP A 177 8.26 -2.48 -23.31
N SER A 178 9.50 -1.97 -23.24
CA SER A 178 10.49 -1.97 -24.30
C SER A 178 11.91 -2.20 -23.75
N LEU A 179 12.81 -2.73 -24.58
CA LEU A 179 14.25 -2.88 -24.27
C LEU A 179 14.99 -1.53 -24.13
N ASP A 180 14.39 -0.46 -24.65
CA ASP A 180 14.87 0.92 -24.53
C ASP A 180 14.47 1.60 -23.22
N HIS A 181 13.79 0.88 -22.32
CA HIS A 181 13.38 1.42 -21.02
C HIS A 181 14.58 1.94 -20.22
N ILE A 182 14.43 3.11 -19.59
CA ILE A 182 15.53 3.85 -18.94
C ILE A 182 16.33 2.99 -17.94
N VAL A 183 15.65 2.18 -17.13
CA VAL A 183 16.32 1.30 -16.15
C VAL A 183 17.21 0.24 -16.81
N LEU A 184 16.83 -0.26 -17.98
CA LEU A 184 17.63 -1.23 -18.71
C LEU A 184 18.84 -0.58 -19.35
N ARG A 185 18.69 0.64 -19.88
CA ARG A 185 19.79 1.45 -20.38
C ARG A 185 20.82 1.74 -19.29
N GLN A 186 20.37 2.07 -18.08
CA GLN A 186 21.24 2.26 -16.91
C GLN A 186 22.02 0.98 -16.57
N LEU A 187 21.35 -0.17 -16.55
CA LEU A 187 22.01 -1.47 -16.29
C LEU A 187 23.05 -1.83 -17.37
N ARG A 188 22.88 -1.35 -18.60
CA ARG A 188 23.84 -1.52 -19.71
C ARG A 188 24.93 -0.45 -19.76
N GLY A 189 24.87 0.58 -18.92
CA GLY A 189 25.84 1.70 -18.91
C GLY A 189 25.66 2.68 -20.08
N GLU A 190 24.44 2.82 -20.61
CA GLU A 190 24.11 3.67 -21.77
C GLU A 190 23.64 5.10 -21.40
N VAL A 191 23.64 5.42 -20.09
CA VAL A 191 23.20 6.69 -19.49
C VAL A 191 23.95 6.97 -18.20
#